data_AF-A0A2P8DKP6-F1
#
_entry.id   AF-A0A2P8DKP6-F1
#
_cell.length_a   1.000
_cell.length_b   1.000
_cell.length_c   1.000
_cell.angle_alpha   90.00
_cell.angle_beta   90.00
_cell.angle_gamma   90.00
#
_symmetry.space_group_name_H-M   'P 1'
#
loop_
_entity.id
_entity.type
_entity.pdbx_description
1 polymer ?
#
loop_
_entity_poly.entity_id
_entity_poly.type
_entity_poly.pdbx_seq_one_letter_code
_entity_poly.pdbx_strand_id
1 'polypeptide(L)' 'MTAPHRLEPLATFCGKCDCGCPQLWVDPGAEPERRVVITDDFGQRVQMSSGQFASLIEQARAGELDHAAREPVG' A
#
# COMPACT_ATOMS: atom_id res chain seq x y z
N MET A 1 2.72 -27.90 2.85
CA MET A 1 1.77 -26.95 2.24
C MET A 1 1.51 -25.87 3.28
N THR A 2 2.17 -24.73 3.14
CA THR A 2 2.04 -23.60 4.09
C THR A 2 0.59 -23.08 4.02
N ALA A 3 -0.03 -22.81 5.18
CA ALA A 3 -1.40 -22.31 5.24
C ALA A 3 -1.54 -21.03 4.39
N PRO A 4 -2.71 -20.78 3.75
CA PRO A 4 -2.91 -19.54 3.01
C PRO A 4 -2.80 -18.37 3.99
N HIS A 5 -1.74 -17.59 3.85
CA HIS A 5 -1.56 -16.38 4.64
C HIS A 5 -2.69 -15.43 4.28
N ARG A 6 -3.53 -15.10 5.26
CA ARG A 6 -4.57 -14.09 5.08
C ARG A 6 -3.88 -12.73 5.14
N LEU A 7 -3.94 -12.00 4.03
CA LEU A 7 -3.57 -10.60 3.99
C LEU A 7 -4.37 -9.85 5.06
N GLU A 8 -3.67 -9.13 5.93
CA GLU A 8 -4.27 -8.31 6.96
C GLU A 8 -4.48 -6.90 6.41
N PRO A 9 -5.72 -6.39 6.34
CA PRO A 9 -6.00 -5.07 5.80
C PRO A 9 -5.53 -3.97 6.75
N LEU A 10 -4.85 -2.97 6.18
CA LEU A 10 -4.44 -1.76 6.89
C LEU A 10 -5.21 -0.52 6.44
N ALA A 11 -5.40 -0.34 5.14
CA ALA A 11 -6.09 0.81 4.60
C ALA A 11 -6.76 0.51 3.26
N THR A 12 -7.82 1.24 2.98
CA THR A 12 -8.49 1.28 1.67
C THR A 12 -8.52 2.73 1.22
N PHE A 13 -8.07 2.99 -0.01
CA PHE A 13 -7.95 4.34 -0.58
C PHE A 13 -9.11 4.59 -1.55
N CYS A 14 -10.30 4.88 -1.02
CA CYS A 14 -11.48 5.18 -1.84
C CYS A 14 -11.72 6.69 -1.99
N GLY A 15 -12.20 7.10 -3.16
CA GLY A 15 -12.80 8.41 -3.39
C GLY A 15 -14.28 8.44 -3.03
N LYS A 16 -15.12 8.96 -3.93
CA LYS A 16 -16.57 9.08 -3.71
C LYS A 16 -17.36 7.77 -3.87
N CYS A 17 -16.74 6.71 -4.38
CA CYS A 17 -17.36 5.40 -4.52
C CYS A 17 -16.51 4.31 -3.85
N ASP A 18 -17.16 3.26 -3.34
CA ASP A 18 -16.53 2.13 -2.64
C ASP A 18 -16.18 0.96 -3.58
N CYS A 19 -16.14 1.19 -4.90
CA CYS A 19 -15.83 0.16 -5.89
C CYS A 19 -14.41 0.33 -6.43
N GLY A 20 -13.65 -0.77 -6.49
CA GLY A 20 -12.31 -0.77 -7.10
C GLY A 20 -11.34 0.18 -6.40
N CYS A 21 -11.22 0.12 -5.08
CA CYS A 21 -10.29 0.99 -4.39
C CYS A 21 -8.93 0.33 -4.25
N PRO A 22 -7.83 1.10 -4.41
CA PRO A 22 -6.54 0.64 -3.97
C PRO A 22 -6.57 0.23 -2.48
N GLN A 23 -5.81 -0.80 -2.14
CA GLN A 23 -5.77 -1.36 -0.78
C GLN A 23 -4.33 -1.57 -0.33
N LEU A 24 -4.09 -1.39 0.96
CA LEU A 24 -2.84 -1.68 1.64
C LEU A 24 -3.05 -2.84 2.61
N TRP A 25 -2.15 -3.82 2.54
CA TRP A 25 -2.17 -5.00 3.41
C TRP A 25 -0.79 -5.35 3.96
N VAL A 26 -0.78 -6.16 5.01
CA VAL A 26 0.38 -6.90 5.52
C VAL A 26 0.18 -8.39 5.26
N ASP A 27 1.20 -9.04 4.72
CA ASP A 27 1.29 -10.49 4.62
C ASP A 27 2.23 -11.03 5.73
N PRO A 28 1.70 -11.48 6.87
CA PRO A 28 2.54 -11.95 7.98
C PRO A 28 3.35 -13.21 7.64
N GLY A 29 3.00 -13.94 6.58
CA GLY A 29 3.72 -15.13 6.14
C GLY A 29 4.67 -14.92 4.99
N ALA A 30 4.67 -13.74 4.36
CA ALA A 30 5.65 -13.40 3.35
C ALA A 30 7.05 -13.23 3.96
N GLU A 31 8.06 -13.46 3.12
CA GLU A 31 9.45 -13.09 3.40
C GLU A 31 9.53 -11.60 3.82
N PRO A 32 10.47 -11.24 4.72
CA PRO A 32 10.59 -9.86 5.22
C PRO A 32 10.68 -8.80 4.11
N GLU A 33 11.23 -9.15 2.94
CA GLU A 33 11.39 -8.28 1.78
C GLU A 33 10.10 -8.06 0.97
N ARG A 34 9.02 -8.80 1.26
CA ARG A 34 7.76 -8.80 0.47
C ARG A 34 6.50 -8.71 1.33
N ARG A 35 6.65 -8.24 2.58
CA ARG A 35 5.64 -8.27 3.63
C ARG A 35 4.53 -7.23 3.48
N VAL A 36 4.79 -6.09 2.87
CA VAL A 36 3.79 -5.03 2.66
C VAL A 36 3.33 -5.06 1.22
N VAL A 37 2.02 -5.02 1.02
CA VAL A 37 1.39 -5.15 -0.31
C VAL A 37 0.43 -3.99 -0.54
N ILE A 38 0.58 -3.31 -1.68
CA ILE A 38 -0.41 -2.34 -2.19
C ILE A 38 -0.95 -2.90 -3.50
N THR A 39 -2.26 -2.85 -3.70
CA THR A 39 -2.89 -3.06 -5.01
C THR A 39 -3.71 -1.86 -5.41
N ASP A 40 -3.90 -1.73 -6.72
CA ASP A 40 -4.91 -0.84 -7.30
C ASP A 40 -6.01 -1.65 -7.99
N ASP A 41 -6.96 -0.93 -8.58
CA ASP A 41 -8.07 -1.43 -9.37
C ASP A 41 -7.75 -1.72 -10.83
N PHE A 42 -6.57 -1.31 -11.30
CA PHE A 42 -6.04 -1.63 -12.62
C PHE A 42 -5.26 -2.96 -12.63
N GLY A 43 -5.16 -3.64 -11.48
CA GLY A 43 -4.46 -4.91 -11.33
C GLY A 43 -2.97 -4.78 -11.06
N GLN A 44 -2.48 -3.57 -10.79
CA GLN A 44 -1.12 -3.35 -10.33
C GLN A 44 -0.96 -3.82 -8.90
N ARG A 45 0.27 -4.24 -8.60
CA ARG A 45 0.62 -4.75 -7.28
C ARG A 45 2.05 -4.39 -6.93
N VAL A 46 2.22 -3.64 -5.85
CA VAL A 46 3.52 -3.28 -5.29
C VAL A 46 3.76 -4.13 -4.06
N GLN A 47 4.94 -4.74 -3.98
CA GLN A 47 5.41 -5.48 -2.82
C GLN A 47 6.71 -4.88 -2.30
N MET A 48 6.81 -4.71 -0.99
CA MET A 48 7.99 -4.13 -0.37
C MET A 48 8.25 -4.71 1.02
N SER A 49 9.46 -4.50 1.51
CA SER A 49 9.84 -4.87 2.86
C SER A 49 9.18 -3.95 3.90
N SER A 50 9.10 -4.40 5.15
CA SER A 50 8.67 -3.54 6.25
C SER A 50 9.59 -2.32 6.43
N GLY A 51 10.89 -2.46 6.12
CA GLY A 51 11.85 -1.34 6.20
C GLY A 51 11.65 -0.30 5.09
N GLN A 52 11.35 -0.75 3.87
CA GLN A 52 10.98 0.15 2.77
C GLN A 52 9.68 0.89 3.08
N PHE A 53 8.69 0.19 3.64
CA PHE A 53 7.44 0.82 4.06
C PHE A 53 7.64 1.83 5.19
N ALA A 54 8.51 1.55 6.16
CA ALA A 54 8.87 2.52 7.19
C ALA A 54 9.50 3.80 6.60
N SER A 55 10.42 3.66 5.64
CA SER A 55 11.00 4.81 4.94
C SER A 55 9.94 5.62 4.17
N LEU A 56 8.99 4.94 3.51
CA LEU A 56 7.88 5.59 2.83
C LEU A 56 7.03 6.43 3.81
N ILE A 57 6.74 5.88 5.00
CA ILE A 57 5.98 6.58 6.05
C ILE A 57 6.75 7.83 6.52
N GLU A 58 8.06 7.72 6.75
CA GLU A 58 8.85 8.87 7.19
C GLU A 58 8.91 9.99 6.14
N GLN A 59 9.09 9.64 4.86
CA GLN A 59 9.04 10.62 3.76
C GLN A 59 7.65 11.27 3.64
N ALA A 60 6.59 10.49 3.77
CA ALA A 60 5.22 11.01 3.78
C ALA A 60 4.99 11.97 4.97
N ARG A 61 5.48 11.61 6.17
CA ARG A 61 5.38 12.44 7.38
C ARG A 61 6.17 13.75 7.24
N ALA A 62 7.29 13.72 6.54
CA ALA A 62 8.10 14.90 6.23
C ALA A 62 7.47 15.81 5.15
N GLY A 63 6.36 15.40 4.53
CA GLY A 63 5.70 16.13 3.45
C GLY A 63 6.40 16.02 2.10
N GLU A 64 7.40 15.13 1.97
CA GLU A 64 8.18 14.99 0.74
C GLU A 64 7.33 14.50 -0.43
N LEU A 65 6.25 13.76 -0.15
CA LEU A 65 5.37 13.18 -1.16
C LEU A 65 4.20 14.11 -1.56
N ASP A 66 4.01 15.24 -0.88
CA ASP A 66 2.85 16.13 -1.07
C ASP A 66 2.74 16.65 -2.51
N HIS A 67 3.87 16.85 -3.18
CA HIS A 67 3.90 17.32 -4.56
C HIS A 67 3.29 16.32 -5.54
N ALA A 68 3.37 15.01 -5.24
CA ALA A 68 2.81 13.94 -6.05
C ALA A 68 1.34 13.65 -5.71
N ALA A 69 0.88 14.04 -4.52
CA ALA A 69 -0.49 13.80 -4.05
C ALA A 69 -1.48 14.92 -4.42
N ARG A 70 -1.00 16.04 -4.98
CA ARG A 70 -1.87 17.12 -5.47
C ARG A 70 -2.33 16.77 -6.88
N GLU A 71 -3.62 16.51 -7.04
CA GLU A 71 -4.26 16.51 -8.37
C GLU A 71 -3.89 17.82 -9.09
N PRO A 72 -3.49 17.78 -10.37
CA PRO A 72 -3.33 19.01 -11.14
C PRO A 72 -4.67 19.73 -11.15
N VAL A 73 -4.70 20.92 -10.56
CA VAL A 73 -5.84 21.83 -10.68
C VAL A 73 -5.94 22.20 -12.16
N GLY A 74 -6.89 21.58 -12.86
CA GLY A 74 -7.44 22.07 -14.12
C GLY A 74 -8.46 23.16 -13.85
#